data_AF-A0A8I1A3F9-F1
#
_entry.id   AF-A0A8I1A3F9-F1
#
_cell.length_a   1.000
_cell.length_b   1.000
_cell.length_c   1.000
_cell.angle_alpha   90.00
_cell.angle_beta   90.00
_cell.angle_gamma   90.00
#
_symmetry.space_group_name_H-M   'P 1'
#
loop_
_entity.id
_entity.type
_entity.pdbx_description
1 polymer ?
#
loop_
_entity_poly.entity_id
_entity_poly.type
_entity_poly.pdbx_seq_one_letter_code
_entity_poly.pdbx_strand_id
1 'polypeptide(L)' 'MSDLPIGIGWKREGDKVVAHVIEAHPGGRRSELIKVTYTLEQAAENAKQLLAAMGGKS' A
#
# COMPACT_ATOMS: atom_id res chain seq x y z
N MET A 1 16.50 12.76 6.94
CA MET A 1 15.43 11.98 6.26
C MET A 1 14.72 12.95 5.34
N SER A 2 14.54 12.62 4.07
CA SER A 2 13.83 13.48 3.12
C SER A 2 12.33 13.38 3.37
N ASP A 3 11.65 14.50 3.61
CA ASP A 3 10.20 14.61 3.84
C ASP A 3 9.42 14.44 2.52
N LEU A 4 9.66 13.34 1.82
CA LEU A 4 8.97 13.04 0.58
C LEU A 4 7.63 12.38 0.90
N PRO A 5 6.52 12.82 0.27
CA PRO A 5 5.24 12.16 0.47
C PRO A 5 5.32 10.69 0.05
N ILE A 6 5.01 9.81 1.00
CA ILE A 6 4.96 8.36 0.80
C ILE A 6 3.51 7.95 0.60
N GLY A 7 3.23 7.25 -0.49
CA GLY A 7 1.93 6.65 -0.78
C GLY A 7 2.03 5.13 -0.87
N ILE A 8 0.91 4.44 -0.64
CA ILE A 8 0.78 3.01 -0.87
C ILE A 8 -0.26 2.78 -1.96
N GLY A 9 0.15 2.15 -3.07
CA GLY A 9 -0.74 1.70 -4.14
C GLY A 9 -0.96 0.19 -4.09
N TRP A 10 -2.18 -0.25 -4.35
CA TRP A 10 -2.52 -1.68 -4.36
C TRP A 10 -3.01 -2.09 -5.75
N LYS A 11 -2.55 -3.24 -6.23
CA LYS A 11 -2.98 -3.83 -7.50
C LYS A 11 -3.23 -5.31 -7.34
N ARG A 12 -4.34 -5.80 -7.89
CA ARG A 12 -4.60 -7.25 -7.99
C ARG A 12 -3.92 -7.81 -9.23
N GLU A 13 -3.19 -8.91 -9.08
CA GLU A 13 -2.55 -9.65 -10.15
C GLU A 13 -2.94 -11.13 -10.00
N GLY A 14 -4.00 -11.54 -10.70
CA GLY A 14 -4.54 -12.89 -10.61
C GLY A 14 -5.07 -13.25 -9.21
N ASP A 15 -4.41 -14.22 -8.60
CA ASP A 15 -4.67 -14.76 -7.26
C ASP A 15 -3.92 -14.03 -6.15
N LYS A 16 -3.19 -12.96 -6.48
CA LYS A 16 -2.39 -12.18 -5.52
C LYS A 16 -2.75 -10.71 -5.55
N VAL A 17 -2.39 -10.03 -4.46
CA VAL A 17 -2.45 -8.57 -4.36
C VAL A 17 -1.05 -8.06 -4.12
N VAL A 18 -0.64 -7.07 -4.89
CA VAL A 18 0.67 -6.45 -4.80
C VAL A 18 0.49 -5.03 -4.27
N ALA A 19 1.17 -4.72 -3.17
CA ALA A 19 1.30 -3.38 -2.64
C ALA A 19 2.64 -2.78 -3.05
N HIS A 20 2.60 -1.54 -3.54
CA HIS A 20 3.76 -0.76 -3.92
C HIS A 20 3.82 0.46 -3.00
N VAL A 21 4.91 0.57 -2.23
CA VAL A 21 5.24 1.78 -1.50
C VAL A 21 5.96 2.71 -2.45
N ILE A 22 5.36 3.85 -2.74
CA ILE A 22 5.90 4.84 -3.67
C ILE A 22 6.29 6.11 -2.92
N GLU A 23 7.47 6.61 -3.24
CA GLU A 23 7.93 7.93 -2.86
C GLU A 23 7.64 8.91 -4.00
N ALA A 24 6.91 9.98 -3.71
CA ALA A 24 6.60 11.02 -4.68
C ALA A 24 7.55 12.21 -4.50
N HIS A 25 8.34 12.49 -5.53
CA HIS A 25 9.24 13.65 -5.52
C HIS A 25 8.52 14.92 -5.99
N PRO A 26 8.93 16.12 -5.51
CA PRO A 26 8.33 17.40 -5.89
C PRO A 26 8.34 17.71 -7.40
N GLY A 27 9.16 17.01 -8.19
CA GLY A 27 9.20 17.11 -9.66
C GLY A 27 8.32 16.10 -10.41
N GLY A 28 7.40 15.42 -9.73
CA GLY A 28 6.49 14.43 -10.33
C GLY A 28 7.11 13.04 -10.57
N ARG A 29 8.42 12.87 -10.34
CA ARG A 29 9.07 11.56 -10.34
C ARG A 29 8.50 10.72 -9.20
N ARG A 30 8.16 9.46 -9.48
CA ARG A 30 7.77 8.46 -8.48
C ARG A 30 8.81 7.36 -8.44
N SER A 31 9.23 6.98 -7.24
CA SER A 31 10.19 5.89 -7.02
C SER A 31 9.51 4.80 -6.20
N GLU A 32 9.61 3.54 -6.63
CA GLU A 32 9.17 2.42 -5.81
C GLU A 32 10.23 2.13 -4.75
N LEU A 33 9.82 2.11 -3.48
CA LEU A 33 10.70 1.80 -2.35
C LEU A 33 10.62 0.32 -1.98
N ILE A 34 9.40 -0.19 -1.88
CA ILE A 34 9.11 -1.54 -1.41
C ILE A 34 7.96 -2.11 -2.22
N LYS A 35 8.09 -3.38 -2.61
CA LYS A 35 7.02 -4.20 -3.20
C LYS A 35 6.71 -5.36 -2.27
N VAL A 36 5.45 -5.47 -1.86
CA VAL A 36 4.97 -6.58 -1.03
C VAL A 36 3.89 -7.33 -1.79
N THR A 37 3.99 -8.67 -1.83
CA THR A 37 2.98 -9.53 -2.45
C THR A 37 2.24 -10.29 -1.38
N TYR A 38 0.92 -10.22 -1.42
CA TYR A 38 0.00 -10.88 -0.49
C TYR A 38 -0.84 -11.91 -1.24
N THR A 39 -1.24 -12.97 -0.54
CA THR A 39 -2.41 -13.74 -0.96
C THR A 39 -3.68 -12.90 -0.80
N LEU A 40 -4.79 -13.33 -1.39
CA LEU A 40 -6.08 -12.65 -1.24
C LEU A 40 -6.53 -12.60 0.23
N GLU A 41 -6.30 -13.67 0.98
CA GLU A 41 -6.65 -13.75 2.41
C GLU A 41 -5.83 -12.76 3.23
N GLN A 42 -4.52 -12.70 2.98
CA GLN A 42 -3.63 -11.76 3.67
C GLN A 42 -3.99 -10.30 3.35
N ALA A 43 -4.33 -10.02 2.08
CA ALA A 43 -4.76 -8.68 1.68
C ALA A 43 -6.08 -8.28 2.34
N ALA A 44 -7.04 -9.20 2.46
CA ALA A 44 -8.31 -8.96 3.13
C ALA A 44 -8.11 -8.69 4.63
N GLU A 45 -7.23 -9.42 5.30
CA GLU A 45 -6.94 -9.20 6.72
C GLU A 45 -6.25 -7.86 6.96
N ASN A 46 -5.27 -7.50 6.13
CA ASN A 46 -4.64 -6.17 6.18
C ASN A 46 -5.65 -5.05 5.93
N ALA A 47 -6.58 -5.22 4.99
CA ALA A 47 -7.62 -4.24 4.72
C ALA A 47 -8.54 -4.01 5.93
N LYS A 48 -8.93 -5.08 6.65
CA LYS A 48 -9.70 -4.95 7.90
C LYS A 48 -8.95 -4.17 8.97
N GLN A 49 -7.66 -4.46 9.16
CA GLN A 49 -6.83 -3.76 10.14
C GLN A 49 -6.70 -2.27 9.81
N LEU A 50 -6.52 -1.94 8.52
CA LEU A 50 -6.48 -0.55 8.06
C LEU A 50 -7.82 0.16 8.29
N LEU A 51 -8.94 -0.48 7.95
CA LEU A 51 -10.28 0.07 8.18
C LEU A 51 -10.53 0.33 9.68
N ALA A 52 -10.16 -0.61 10.55
CA ALA A 52 -10.26 -0.46 11.99
C ALA A 52 -9.39 0.70 12.51
N ALA A 53 -8.16 0.82 12.01
CA ALA A 53 -7.24 1.90 12.37
C ALA A 53 -7.74 3.30 11.93
N MET A 54 -8.52 3.37 10.85
CA MET A 54 -9.17 4.61 10.38
C MET A 54 -10.47 4.93 11.12
N GLY A 55 -10.83 4.17 12.17
CA GLY A 55 -12.04 4.40 12.96
C GLY A 55 -13.30 3.74 12.41
N GLY A 56 -13.17 2.82 11.45
CA GLY A 56 -14.25 1.92 11.07
C GLY A 56 -14.57 1.01 12.24
N LYS A 57 -15.69 1.25 12.92
CA LYS A 57 -16.23 0.30 13.91
C LYS A 57 -16.52 -1.02 13.19
N SER A 58 -15.84 -2.07 13.64
CA SER A 58 -16.07 -3.48 13.28
C SER A 58 -17.51 -3.91 13.52
#